data_AF-A0A1B0CM20-F1
#
_entry.id   AF-A0A1B0CM20-F1
#
_cell.length_a   1.000
_cell.length_b   1.000
_cell.length_c   1.000
_cell.angle_alpha   90.00
_cell.angle_beta   90.00
_cell.angle_gamma   90.00
#
_symmetry.space_group_name_H-M   'P 1'
#
loop_
_entity.id
_entity.type
_entity.pdbx_description
1 polymer ?
#
loop_
_entity_poly.entity_id
_entity_poly.type
_entity_poly.pdbx_seq_one_letter_code
_entity_poly.pdbx_strand_id
1 'polypeptide(L)'
;MKCIVIVLILLCSQSLAQYTTFHYRQKVEGQHLLGYDFGTTNTTETSESHEVVLRFSTPLGTRITQIHGNVYPSWTFLEHPAVLQHEFYFLVGNKNATFMWADMYVFGFPPNP
;
A
#
# COMPACT_ATOMS: atom_id res chain seq x y z
N MET A 1 49.25 17.53 -35.62
CA MET A 1 47.80 17.58 -35.31
C MET A 1 47.53 16.49 -34.29
N LYS A 2 46.95 16.80 -33.12
CA LYS A 2 46.64 15.81 -32.09
C LYS A 2 45.17 15.42 -32.21
N CYS A 3 44.87 14.16 -32.53
CA CYS A 3 43.51 13.64 -32.51
C CYS A 3 43.09 13.37 -31.06
N ILE A 4 41.97 13.96 -30.65
CA ILE A 4 41.35 13.69 -29.34
C ILE A 4 40.22 12.69 -29.61
N VAL A 5 40.31 11.51 -29.00
CA VAL A 5 39.25 10.50 -29.03
C VAL A 5 38.29 10.78 -27.89
N ILE A 6 37.05 11.14 -28.21
CA ILE A 6 35.98 11.32 -27.23
C ILE A 6 35.21 9.99 -27.17
N VAL A 7 35.36 9.26 -26.05
CA VAL A 7 34.58 8.05 -25.79
C VAL A 7 33.30 8.45 -25.06
N LEU A 8 32.18 8.40 -25.76
CA LEU A 8 30.86 8.68 -25.20
C LEU A 8 30.27 7.38 -24.63
N ILE A 9 30.28 7.22 -23.31
CA ILE A 9 29.65 6.07 -22.64
C ILE A 9 28.19 6.44 -22.34
N LEU A 10 27.27 5.96 -23.17
CA LEU A 10 25.83 6.00 -22.91
C LEU A 10 25.50 4.97 -21.83
N LEU A 11 25.43 5.44 -20.58
CA LEU A 11 24.89 4.66 -19.47
C LEU A 11 23.37 4.57 -19.66
N CYS A 12 22.91 3.46 -20.24
CA CYS A 12 21.50 3.11 -20.20
C CYS A 12 21.15 2.79 -18.75
N SER A 13 20.54 3.75 -18.04
CA SER A 13 19.93 3.50 -16.74
C SER A 13 18.79 2.52 -16.95
N GLN A 14 19.06 1.24 -16.71
CA GLN A 14 18.00 0.26 -16.56
C GLN A 14 17.23 0.69 -15.32
N SER A 15 16.03 1.25 -15.51
CA SER A 15 15.10 1.35 -14.40
C SER A 15 14.80 -0.09 -14.02
N LEU A 16 15.36 -0.54 -12.91
CA LEU A 16 14.83 -1.68 -12.19
C LEU A 16 13.41 -1.26 -11.82
N ALA A 17 12.44 -1.61 -12.67
CA ALA A 17 11.11 -1.89 -12.21
C ALA A 17 11.31 -2.98 -11.16
N GLN A 18 11.41 -2.58 -9.90
CA GLN A 18 11.34 -3.49 -8.78
C GLN A 18 9.99 -4.16 -8.92
N TYR A 19 9.97 -5.34 -9.55
CA TYR A 19 8.91 -6.29 -9.39
C TYR A 19 8.99 -6.72 -7.92
N THR A 20 8.34 -5.96 -7.04
CA THR A 20 7.88 -6.48 -5.76
C THR A 20 6.81 -7.50 -6.11
N THR A 21 7.24 -8.72 -6.43
CA THR A 21 6.39 -9.90 -6.30
C THR A 21 6.00 -10.00 -4.84
N PHE A 22 4.88 -9.38 -4.48
CA PHE A 22 4.19 -9.63 -3.23
C PHE A 22 3.80 -11.11 -3.26
N HIS A 23 4.63 -11.92 -2.63
CA HIS A 23 4.26 -13.30 -2.35
C HIS A 23 3.12 -13.20 -1.34
N TYR A 24 1.89 -13.41 -1.79
CA TYR A 24 0.77 -13.72 -0.92
C TYR A 24 1.21 -14.94 -0.10
N ARG A 25 1.67 -14.73 1.14
CA ARG A 25 1.81 -15.85 2.07
C ARG A 25 0.43 -16.48 2.15
N GLN A 26 0.38 -17.76 1.78
CA GLN A 26 -0.79 -18.63 1.71
C GLN A 26 -1.97 -18.13 2.54
N LYS A 27 -3.09 -17.88 1.85
CA LYS A 27 -4.42 -17.76 2.44
C LYS A 27 -4.56 -18.82 3.54
N VAL A 28 -4.68 -18.38 4.79
CA VAL A 28 -4.89 -19.33 5.90
C VAL A 28 -6.32 -19.85 5.74
N GLU A 29 -6.48 -21.17 5.67
CA GLU A 29 -7.80 -21.78 5.54
C GLU A 29 -8.73 -21.32 6.68
N GLY A 30 -9.96 -20.92 6.36
CA GLY A 30 -10.92 -20.36 7.32
C GLY A 30 -10.78 -18.86 7.60
N GLN A 31 -9.88 -18.14 6.93
CA GLN A 31 -9.78 -16.68 7.04
C GLN A 31 -10.94 -15.97 6.29
N HIS A 32 -11.49 -14.93 6.90
CA HIS A 32 -12.59 -14.10 6.37
C HIS A 32 -12.14 -12.66 6.14
N LEU A 33 -12.83 -11.95 5.24
CA LEU A 33 -12.77 -10.48 5.19
C LEU A 33 -13.50 -9.95 6.43
N LEU A 34 -12.76 -9.25 7.30
CA LEU A 34 -13.28 -8.66 8.53
C LEU A 34 -13.77 -7.24 8.31
N GLY A 35 -13.17 -6.51 7.37
CA GLY A 35 -13.62 -5.17 7.02
C GLY A 35 -12.88 -4.57 5.86
N TYR A 36 -13.42 -3.44 5.42
CA TYR A 36 -12.96 -2.66 4.29
C TYR A 36 -13.10 -1.17 4.61
N ASP A 37 -12.12 -0.37 4.21
CA ASP A 37 -12.25 1.08 4.22
C ASP A 37 -11.66 1.69 2.95
N PHE A 38 -12.17 2.85 2.55
CA PHE A 38 -11.79 3.55 1.32
C PHE A 38 -11.77 5.05 1.54
N GLY A 39 -10.70 5.67 1.08
CA GLY A 39 -10.50 7.11 1.13
C GLY A 39 -10.10 7.65 -0.23
N THR A 40 -10.61 8.82 -0.58
CA THR A 40 -10.22 9.53 -1.78
C THR A 40 -10.12 11.03 -1.51
N THR A 41 -9.24 11.69 -2.23
CA THR A 41 -9.14 13.15 -2.24
C THR A 41 -9.80 13.72 -3.48
N ASN A 42 -10.04 15.03 -3.49
CA ASN A 42 -10.48 15.74 -4.69
C ASN A 42 -9.33 15.83 -5.70
N THR A 43 -9.68 15.90 -6.99
CA THR A 43 -8.71 16.19 -8.04
C THR A 43 -8.38 17.67 -8.07
N THR A 44 -7.09 18.00 -8.16
CA THR A 44 -6.54 19.36 -8.26
C THR A 44 -5.94 19.58 -9.67
N GLU A 45 -5.91 20.83 -10.12
CA GLU A 45 -5.30 21.19 -11.41
C GLU A 45 -3.77 21.07 -11.39
N THR A 46 -3.18 21.33 -10.23
CA THR A 46 -1.74 21.26 -9.97
C THR A 46 -1.40 20.14 -9.00
N SER A 47 -0.17 19.62 -9.06
CA SER A 47 0.28 18.59 -8.12
C SER A 47 0.45 19.15 -6.71
N GLU A 48 -0.17 18.52 -5.73
CA GLU A 48 -0.24 18.96 -4.34
C GLU A 48 0.04 17.78 -3.37
N SER A 49 -0.16 18.02 -2.07
CA SER A 49 -0.09 16.99 -1.02
C SER A 49 -1.49 16.45 -0.75
N HIS A 50 -1.64 15.13 -0.81
CA HIS A 50 -2.90 14.44 -0.59
C HIS A 50 -2.77 13.47 0.57
N GLU A 51 -3.78 13.45 1.45
CA GLU A 51 -3.84 12.54 2.59
C GLU A 51 -5.22 11.90 2.69
N VAL A 52 -5.25 10.61 3.02
CA VAL A 52 -6.47 9.87 3.36
C VAL A 52 -6.23 9.08 4.62
N VAL A 53 -7.26 8.99 5.45
CA VAL A 53 -7.23 8.20 6.69
C VAL A 53 -8.12 6.98 6.48
N LEU A 54 -7.54 5.79 6.60
CA LEU A 54 -8.26 4.52 6.59
C LEU A 54 -8.36 4.00 8.02
N ARG A 55 -9.53 3.53 8.43
CA ARG A 55 -9.87 3.13 9.79
C ARG A 55 -10.43 1.73 9.81
N PHE A 56 -10.14 1.01 10.88
CA PHE A 56 -10.72 -0.30 11.13
C PHE A 56 -11.05 -0.44 12.62
N SER A 57 -12.21 -1.02 12.90
CA SER A 57 -12.62 -1.43 14.25
C SER A 57 -13.36 -2.77 14.14
N THR A 58 -13.11 -3.65 15.10
CA THR A 58 -13.70 -4.99 15.19
C THR A 58 -13.92 -5.36 16.66
N PRO A 59 -14.85 -6.28 16.98
CA PRO A 59 -15.02 -6.74 18.36
C PRO A 59 -13.75 -7.35 18.95
N LEU A 60 -13.58 -7.23 20.27
CA LEU A 60 -12.51 -7.93 21.00
C LEU A 60 -12.59 -9.45 20.77
N GLY A 61 -11.43 -10.09 20.71
CA GLY A 61 -11.32 -11.52 20.38
C GLY A 61 -11.19 -11.82 18.89
N THR A 62 -11.35 -10.82 18.02
CA THR A 62 -11.02 -10.95 16.59
C THR A 62 -9.51 -11.17 16.43
N ARG A 63 -9.11 -12.15 15.61
CA ARG A 63 -7.71 -12.39 15.26
C ARG A 63 -7.43 -11.93 13.84
N ILE A 64 -6.77 -10.78 13.71
CA ILE A 64 -6.36 -10.25 12.42
C ILE A 64 -5.09 -10.96 11.97
N THR A 65 -5.05 -11.41 10.71
CA THR A 65 -3.91 -12.15 10.16
C THR A 65 -3.25 -11.45 8.98
N GLN A 66 -3.97 -10.54 8.32
CA GLN A 66 -3.47 -9.85 7.14
C GLN A 66 -4.23 -8.54 6.92
N ILE A 67 -3.51 -7.50 6.55
CA ILE A 67 -4.05 -6.23 6.07
C ILE A 67 -3.47 -6.02 4.67
N HIS A 68 -4.32 -5.71 3.71
CA HIS A 68 -3.93 -5.39 2.35
C HIS A 68 -4.43 -3.99 2.04
N GLY A 69 -3.55 -3.08 1.62
CA GLY A 69 -3.94 -1.75 1.17
C GLY A 69 -3.46 -1.46 -0.25
N ASN A 70 -4.29 -0.79 -1.04
CA ASN A 70 -3.89 -0.23 -2.33
C ASN A 70 -3.91 1.29 -2.25
N VAL A 71 -2.93 1.91 -2.88
CA VAL A 71 -2.80 3.36 -2.97
C VAL A 71 -2.55 3.72 -4.44
N TYR A 72 -3.29 4.70 -4.93
CA TYR A 72 -3.11 5.27 -6.26
C TYR A 72 -2.85 6.78 -6.13
N PRO A 73 -1.89 7.37 -6.88
CA PRO A 73 -1.19 6.79 -8.02
C PRO A 73 -0.06 5.81 -7.73
N SER A 74 0.22 5.42 -6.49
CA SER A 74 1.35 4.51 -6.28
C SER A 74 1.26 3.66 -5.04
N TRP A 75 1.62 2.39 -5.27
CA TRP A 75 1.93 1.25 -4.41
C TRP A 75 0.78 0.50 -3.73
N THR A 76 0.95 -0.82 -3.65
CA THR A 76 0.13 -1.76 -2.89
C THR A 76 0.99 -2.30 -1.77
N PHE A 77 0.39 -2.62 -0.61
CA PHE A 77 1.11 -3.19 0.51
C PHE A 77 0.36 -4.27 1.25
N LEU A 78 1.12 -5.12 1.91
CA LEU A 78 0.62 -6.18 2.76
C LEU A 78 1.29 -6.10 4.12
N GLU A 79 0.49 -5.99 5.19
CA GLU A 79 0.97 -5.97 6.56
C GLU A 79 0.39 -7.17 7.33
N HIS A 80 1.23 -7.77 8.19
CA HIS A 80 0.81 -8.76 9.17
C HIS A 80 0.70 -8.06 10.53
N PRO A 81 -0.52 -7.73 10.98
CA PRO A 81 -0.69 -6.99 12.22
C PRO A 81 -0.31 -7.84 13.44
N ALA A 82 0.01 -7.16 14.54
CA ALA A 82 0.17 -7.82 15.83
C ALA A 82 -1.17 -8.45 16.28
N VAL A 83 -1.09 -9.62 16.93
CA VAL A 83 -2.20 -10.56 17.17
C VAL A 83 -3.39 -10.00 18.02
N LEU A 84 -3.35 -8.74 18.46
CA LEU A 84 -4.31 -8.15 19.42
C LEU A 84 -4.84 -6.75 19.06
N GLN A 85 -4.63 -6.26 17.83
CA GLN A 85 -5.21 -4.98 17.43
C GLN A 85 -6.70 -5.16 17.10
N HIS A 86 -7.57 -4.47 17.84
CA HIS A 86 -9.02 -4.43 17.57
C HIS A 86 -9.45 -3.09 16.94
N GLU A 87 -8.62 -2.06 17.05
CA GLU A 87 -8.80 -0.75 16.43
C GLU A 87 -7.45 -0.22 15.96
N PHE A 88 -7.42 0.35 14.75
CA PHE A 88 -6.26 1.07 14.22
C PHE A 88 -6.67 1.98 13.06
N TYR A 89 -5.74 2.84 12.65
CA TYR A 89 -5.86 3.64 11.45
C TYR A 89 -4.54 3.71 10.70
N PHE A 90 -4.63 3.88 9.38
CA PHE A 90 -3.51 4.22 8.52
C PHE A 90 -3.71 5.64 7.98
N LEU A 91 -2.71 6.50 8.18
CA LEU A 91 -2.60 7.77 7.47
C LEU A 91 -1.76 7.52 6.22
N VAL A 92 -2.39 7.58 5.05
CA VAL A 92 -1.72 7.41 3.76
C VAL A 92 -1.54 8.78 3.15
N GLY A 93 -0.29 9.16 2.86
CA GLY A 93 0.04 10.44 2.25
C GLY A 93 0.82 10.26 0.95
N ASN A 94 0.47 11.03 -0.07
CA ASN A 94 1.23 11.13 -1.31
C ASN A 94 1.50 12.62 -1.62
N LYS A 95 2.76 12.92 -1.92
CA LYS A 95 3.20 14.26 -2.29
C LYS A 95 3.38 14.30 -3.80
N ASN A 96 3.04 15.43 -4.41
CA ASN A 96 3.20 15.65 -5.84
C ASN A 96 2.28 14.74 -6.69
N ALA A 97 1.02 14.65 -6.29
CA ALA A 97 -0.06 14.04 -7.07
C ALA A 97 -1.15 15.08 -7.31
N THR A 98 -1.95 14.93 -8.36
CA THR A 98 -3.15 15.76 -8.58
C THR A 98 -4.39 15.15 -7.94
N PHE A 99 -4.29 13.93 -7.44
CA PHE A 99 -5.37 13.14 -6.89
C PHE A 99 -4.78 11.90 -6.23
N MET A 100 -5.43 11.41 -5.20
CA MET A 100 -5.08 10.15 -4.53
C MET A 100 -6.33 9.44 -4.04
N TRP A 101 -6.35 8.12 -4.21
CA TRP A 101 -7.23 7.24 -3.45
C TRP A 101 -6.43 6.14 -2.76
N ALA A 102 -6.97 5.62 -1.67
CA ALA A 102 -6.46 4.42 -1.02
C ALA A 102 -7.62 3.55 -0.54
N ASP A 103 -7.40 2.25 -0.53
CA ASP A 103 -8.30 1.28 0.08
C ASP A 103 -7.54 0.37 1.04
N MET A 104 -8.28 -0.29 1.93
CA MET A 104 -7.77 -1.30 2.83
C MET A 104 -8.77 -2.43 2.97
N TYR A 105 -8.26 -3.66 2.95
CA TYR A 105 -8.96 -4.90 3.24
C TYR A 105 -8.29 -5.57 4.43
N VAL A 106 -9.06 -5.85 5.47
CA VAL A 106 -8.59 -6.49 6.69
C VAL A 106 -9.13 -7.90 6.74
N PHE A 107 -8.25 -8.89 6.86
CA PHE A 107 -8.59 -10.30 6.86
C PHE A 107 -8.17 -10.98 8.17
N GLY A 108 -8.96 -11.94 8.62
CA GLY A 108 -8.69 -12.66 9.86
C GLY A 108 -9.83 -13.60 10.25
N PHE A 109 -9.95 -13.86 11.55
CA PHE A 109 -10.96 -14.73 12.14
C PHE A 109 -11.81 -13.91 13.11
N PRO A 110 -13.15 -13.96 13.01
CA PRO A 110 -14.02 -13.30 13.98
C PRO A 110 -13.79 -13.88 15.40
N PRO A 111 -14.31 -13.22 16.46
CA PRO A 111 -14.25 -13.78 17.80
C PRO A 111 -14.81 -15.21 17.80
N ASN A 112 -14.12 -16.14 18.46
CA ASN A 112 -14.69 -17.47 18.68
C ASN A 112 -16.02 -17.30 19.43
N PRO A 113 -17.11 -17.95 18.98
CA PRO A 113 -18.37 -17.97 19.72
C PRO A 113 -18.25 -18.64 21.08
#